data_AF-I2NW75-F1
#
_entry.id   AF-I2NW75-F1
#
_cell.length_a   1.000
_cell.length_b   1.000
_cell.length_c   1.000
_cell.angle_alpha   90.00
_cell.angle_beta   90.00
_cell.angle_gamma   90.00
#
_symmetry.space_group_name_H-M   'P 1'
#
loop_
_entity.id
_entity.type
_entity.pdbx_description
1 polymer ?
#
loop_
_entity_poly.entity_id
_entity_poly.type
_entity_poly.pdbx_seq_one_letter_code
_entity_poly.pdbx_strand_id
1 'polypeptide(L)'
;MSRILSSLRYPLIQAPMAFAHDTELPLAVGKTGALGSLAGAMYDAVGLEKALARMKQEGGERPYNLNFFAHRTPSAERAQYDAWFAVLRPYFEAYGLTENDIPSGGGRQPFDADALACVERYRPPVVSFHFGLPAPEYLQRVKATGAEVWSSATTVEEAVWLEQNGADVVIAQAWEAGGHRGWFLNRNPDSQSGLFALLPARPCACPS
;
A
#
# COMPACT_ATOMS: atom_id res chain seq x y z
N MET A 1 -19.00 10.00 -1.16
CA MET A 1 -18.62 9.89 0.27
C MET A 1 -18.47 8.40 0.59
N SER A 2 -17.38 7.99 1.24
CA SER A 2 -17.09 6.57 1.50
C SER A 2 -18.17 5.92 2.36
N ARG A 3 -18.70 4.79 1.90
CA ARG A 3 -19.68 3.96 2.63
C ARG A 3 -18.99 3.30 3.82
N ILE A 4 -17.73 2.90 3.65
CA ILE A 4 -16.96 2.26 4.72
C ILE A 4 -16.69 3.24 5.85
N LEU A 5 -16.16 4.43 5.58
CA LEU A 5 -15.90 5.43 6.63
C LEU A 5 -17.17 5.81 7.39
N SER A 6 -18.29 5.93 6.69
CA SER A 6 -19.58 6.26 7.30
C SER A 6 -20.16 5.13 8.17
N SER A 7 -19.70 3.89 7.98
CA SER A 7 -20.14 2.72 8.75
C SER A 7 -19.35 2.48 10.04
N LEU A 8 -18.18 3.12 10.18
CA LEU A 8 -17.32 2.94 11.34
C LEU A 8 -17.89 3.69 12.55
N ARG A 9 -17.73 3.11 13.74
CA ARG A 9 -18.03 3.80 15.00
C ARG A 9 -17.04 4.94 15.24
N TYR A 10 -15.77 4.70 14.92
CA TYR A 10 -14.71 5.68 15.01
C TYR A 10 -14.06 5.83 13.62
N PRO A 11 -13.92 7.05 13.08
CA PRO A 11 -13.29 7.30 11.78
C PRO A 11 -11.76 7.21 11.89
N LEU A 12 -11.27 6.13 12.51
CA LEU A 12 -9.87 5.83 12.73
C LEU A 12 -9.51 4.62 11.89
N ILE A 13 -8.37 4.71 11.23
CA ILE A 13 -7.82 3.65 10.39
C ILE A 13 -6.45 3.30 10.97
N GLN A 14 -6.26 2.05 11.37
CA GLN A 14 -4.93 1.57 11.70
C GLN A 14 -4.16 1.38 10.38
N ALA A 15 -3.04 2.09 10.22
CA ALA A 15 -2.27 2.06 8.98
C ALA A 15 -1.69 0.66 8.71
N PRO A 16 -1.74 0.14 7.48
CA PRO A 16 -1.10 -1.12 7.12
C PRO A 16 0.42 -0.95 7.17
N MET A 17 1.09 -1.65 8.08
CA MET A 17 2.53 -1.56 8.28
C MET A 17 3.15 -2.93 7.99
N ALA A 18 3.55 -3.15 6.74
CA ALA A 18 4.19 -4.39 6.29
C ALA A 18 5.36 -4.76 7.22
N PHE A 19 5.41 -6.03 7.64
CA PHE A 19 6.40 -6.61 8.56
C PHE A 19 6.36 -6.11 10.01
N ALA A 20 5.47 -5.16 10.37
CA ALA A 20 5.33 -4.68 11.74
C ALA A 20 4.16 -5.32 12.51
N HIS A 21 3.23 -5.94 11.80
CA HIS A 21 2.10 -6.67 12.38
C HIS A 21 1.62 -7.77 11.44
N ASP A 22 0.82 -8.68 11.97
CA ASP A 22 0.08 -9.71 11.23
C ASP A 22 -1.43 -9.42 11.31
N THR A 23 -2.26 -10.48 11.33
CA THR A 23 -3.72 -10.39 11.45
C THR A 23 -4.22 -10.01 12.85
N GLU A 24 -3.41 -10.16 13.91
CA GLU A 24 -3.86 -9.86 15.29
C GLU A 24 -4.27 -8.40 15.44
N LEU A 25 -3.44 -7.48 14.96
CA LEU A 25 -3.67 -6.04 15.08
C LEU A 25 -4.94 -5.58 14.34
N PRO A 26 -5.14 -5.86 13.03
CA PRO A 26 -6.35 -5.42 12.34
C PRO A 26 -7.62 -6.07 12.93
N LEU A 27 -7.56 -7.32 13.41
CA LEU A 27 -8.68 -7.94 14.12
C LEU A 27 -9.00 -7.24 15.44
N ALA A 28 -7.98 -6.90 16.23
CA ALA A 28 -8.16 -6.16 17.48
C ALA A 28 -8.76 -4.76 17.24
N VAL A 29 -8.27 -4.04 16.23
CA VAL A 29 -8.79 -2.72 15.84
C VAL A 29 -10.24 -2.83 15.38
N GLY A 30 -10.55 -3.81 14.53
CA GLY A 30 -11.92 -4.06 14.04
C GLY A 30 -12.92 -4.28 15.18
N LYS A 31 -12.54 -4.98 16.26
CA LYS A 31 -13.39 -5.20 17.44
C LYS A 31 -13.78 -3.89 18.15
N THR A 32 -13.01 -2.81 18.01
CA THR A 32 -13.32 -1.50 18.62
C THR A 32 -14.35 -0.69 17.82
N GLY A 33 -14.57 -1.03 16.55
CA GLY A 33 -15.38 -0.27 15.60
C GLY A 33 -14.60 0.75 14.76
N ALA A 34 -13.27 0.71 14.80
CA ALA A 34 -12.36 1.36 13.85
C ALA A 34 -11.97 0.40 12.71
N LEU A 35 -11.31 0.91 11.66
CA LEU A 35 -10.89 0.09 10.51
C LEU A 35 -9.48 -0.49 10.72
N GLY A 36 -9.39 -1.81 10.85
CA GLY A 36 -8.12 -2.53 10.81
C GLY A 36 -7.60 -2.69 9.37
N SER A 37 -6.28 -2.59 9.17
CA SER A 37 -5.65 -2.78 7.86
C SER A 37 -4.64 -3.91 7.88
N LEU A 38 -4.76 -4.89 6.98
CA LEU A 38 -3.76 -5.93 6.75
C LEU A 38 -2.84 -5.51 5.59
N ALA A 39 -1.52 -5.58 5.80
CA ALA A 39 -0.55 -5.38 4.73
C ALA A 39 -0.41 -6.67 3.90
N GLY A 40 -1.08 -6.75 2.75
CA GLY A 40 -1.03 -7.91 1.86
C GLY A 40 0.31 -8.07 1.15
N ALA A 41 1.03 -6.97 0.88
CA ALA A 41 2.30 -6.96 0.14
C ALA A 41 3.48 -7.70 0.81
N MET A 42 3.34 -8.15 2.07
CA MET A 42 4.38 -8.91 2.77
C MET A 42 4.21 -10.44 2.64
N TYR A 43 3.11 -10.90 2.04
CA TYR A 43 2.78 -12.31 1.94
C TYR A 43 3.03 -12.83 0.52
N ASP A 44 3.43 -14.09 0.42
CA ASP A 44 3.24 -14.88 -0.79
C ASP A 44 1.75 -15.30 -0.92
N ALA A 45 1.38 -15.92 -2.04
CA ALA A 45 0.00 -16.32 -2.30
C ALA A 45 -0.58 -17.21 -1.18
N VAL A 46 0.20 -18.18 -0.69
CA VAL A 46 -0.23 -19.14 0.34
C VAL A 46 -0.42 -18.44 1.69
N GLY A 47 0.52 -17.58 2.07
CA GLY A 47 0.46 -16.79 3.30
C GLY A 47 -0.71 -15.82 3.29
N LEU A 48 -0.96 -15.16 2.15
CA LEU A 48 -2.07 -14.23 1.97
C LEU A 48 -3.41 -14.94 2.11
N GLU A 49 -3.58 -16.11 1.48
CA GLU A 49 -4.81 -16.90 1.59
C GLU A 49 -5.09 -17.30 3.04
N LYS A 50 -4.07 -17.76 3.77
CA LYS A 50 -4.20 -18.11 5.21
C LYS A 50 -4.59 -16.90 6.05
N ALA A 51 -3.94 -15.75 5.83
CA ALA A 51 -4.23 -14.52 6.56
C ALA A 51 -5.67 -14.05 6.30
N LEU A 52 -6.12 -14.06 5.05
CA LEU A 52 -7.48 -13.65 4.68
C LEU A 52 -8.56 -14.62 5.18
N ALA A 53 -8.28 -15.93 5.18
CA ALA A 53 -9.16 -16.92 5.80
C ALA A 53 -9.38 -16.61 7.28
N ARG A 54 -8.29 -16.32 8.00
CA ARG A 54 -8.35 -15.92 9.41
C ARG A 54 -9.11 -14.62 9.62
N MET A 55 -8.80 -13.58 8.82
CA MET A 55 -9.49 -12.29 8.87
C MET A 55 -11.01 -12.47 8.71
N LYS A 56 -11.44 -13.31 7.77
CA LYS A 56 -12.86 -13.62 7.55
C LYS A 56 -13.49 -14.38 8.72
N GLN A 57 -12.80 -15.40 9.23
CA GLN A 57 -13.31 -16.24 10.31
C GLN A 57 -13.49 -15.48 11.63
N GLU A 58 -12.51 -14.66 12.01
CA GLU A 58 -12.52 -13.95 13.30
C GLU A 58 -13.11 -12.54 13.23
N GLY A 59 -13.00 -11.89 12.06
CA GLY A 59 -13.50 -10.53 11.83
C GLY A 59 -15.02 -10.47 11.69
N GLY A 60 -15.64 -11.54 11.18
CA GLY A 60 -17.07 -11.58 10.87
C GLY A 60 -17.43 -10.58 9.76
N GLU A 61 -18.51 -9.83 9.95
CA GLU A 61 -18.98 -8.80 8.99
C GLU A 61 -18.27 -7.44 9.15
N ARG A 62 -17.34 -7.32 10.09
CA ARG A 62 -16.65 -6.04 10.33
C ARG A 62 -15.74 -5.71 9.15
N PRO A 63 -15.77 -4.46 8.63
CA PRO A 63 -14.92 -4.10 7.50
C PRO A 63 -13.45 -4.10 7.90
N TYR A 64 -12.60 -4.44 6.95
CA TYR A 64 -11.15 -4.33 7.03
C TYR A 64 -10.60 -3.82 5.71
N ASN A 65 -9.39 -3.26 5.78
CA ASN A 65 -8.62 -2.84 4.61
C ASN A 65 -7.55 -3.88 4.29
N LEU A 66 -7.39 -4.23 3.01
CA LEU A 66 -6.28 -5.02 2.51
C LEU A 66 -5.38 -4.14 1.64
N ASN A 67 -4.12 -3.99 2.04
CA ASN A 67 -3.16 -3.08 1.40
C ASN A 67 -2.15 -3.79 0.50
N PHE A 68 -1.86 -3.20 -0.65
CA PHE A 68 -0.82 -3.64 -1.57
C PHE A 68 0.06 -2.50 -2.07
N PHE A 69 1.22 -2.86 -2.61
CA PHE A 69 2.06 -1.91 -3.34
C PHE A 69 1.71 -1.93 -4.83
N ALA A 70 1.65 -0.76 -5.46
CA ALA A 70 1.40 -0.58 -6.89
C ALA A 70 2.61 0.01 -7.64
N HIS A 71 3.81 -0.14 -7.07
CA HIS A 71 5.04 0.36 -7.69
C HIS A 71 5.38 -0.44 -8.95
N ARG A 72 6.16 0.18 -9.84
CA ARG A 72 6.78 -0.51 -10.97
C ARG A 72 8.12 -1.07 -10.52
N THR A 73 8.36 -2.36 -10.74
CA THR A 73 9.66 -2.98 -10.47
C THR A 73 10.71 -2.38 -11.42
N PRO A 74 11.74 -1.68 -10.92
CA PRO A 74 12.79 -1.15 -11.77
C PRO A 74 13.68 -2.29 -12.29
N SER A 75 14.13 -2.19 -13.53
CA SER A 75 15.27 -2.98 -14.02
C SER A 75 16.57 -2.30 -13.57
N ALA A 76 17.41 -3.02 -12.83
CA ALA A 76 18.77 -2.58 -12.54
C ALA A 76 19.74 -3.17 -13.58
N GLU A 77 20.63 -2.34 -14.11
CA GLU A 77 21.71 -2.83 -14.97
C GLU A 77 22.79 -3.52 -14.12
N ARG A 78 23.49 -4.51 -14.69
CA ARG A 78 24.56 -5.22 -13.97
C ARG A 78 25.62 -4.26 -13.42
N ALA A 79 25.98 -3.23 -14.17
CA ALA A 79 26.95 -2.22 -13.72
C ALA A 79 26.47 -1.42 -12.49
N GLN A 80 25.17 -1.10 -12.41
CA GLN A 80 24.59 -0.42 -11.23
C GLN A 80 24.62 -1.34 -10.01
N TYR A 81 24.29 -2.61 -10.21
CA TYR A 81 24.35 -3.63 -9.17
C TYR A 81 25.77 -3.81 -8.65
N ASP A 82 26.76 -3.96 -9.53
CA ASP A 82 28.16 -4.16 -9.15
C ASP A 82 28.71 -2.95 -8.39
N ALA A 83 28.35 -1.72 -8.80
CA ALA A 83 28.71 -0.50 -8.10
C ALA A 83 28.08 -0.43 -6.70
N TRP A 84 26.79 -0.77 -6.57
CA TRP A 84 26.10 -0.86 -5.27
C TRP A 84 26.75 -1.91 -4.37
N PHE A 85 27.04 -3.10 -4.90
CA PHE A 85 27.66 -4.18 -4.13
C PHE A 85 29.09 -3.82 -3.69
N ALA A 86 29.85 -3.12 -4.53
CA ALA A 86 31.18 -2.62 -4.15
C ALA A 86 31.15 -1.69 -2.93
N VAL A 87 30.13 -0.82 -2.82
CA VAL A 87 29.94 0.05 -1.64
C VAL A 87 29.63 -0.76 -0.39
N LEU A 88 28.87 -1.86 -0.50
CA LEU A 88 28.47 -2.67 0.65
C LEU A 88 29.45 -3.77 1.03
N ARG A 89 30.42 -4.09 0.16
CA ARG A 89 31.38 -5.18 0.34
C ARG A 89 32.08 -5.19 1.70
N PRO A 90 32.53 -4.06 2.28
CA PRO A 90 33.16 -4.09 3.61
C PRO A 90 32.24 -4.63 4.71
N TYR A 91 30.92 -4.41 4.59
CA TYR A 91 29.95 -4.96 5.53
C TYR A 91 29.75 -6.45 5.33
N PHE A 92 29.67 -6.91 4.07
CA PHE A 92 29.60 -8.35 3.76
C PHE A 92 30.81 -9.10 4.31
N GLU A 93 32.02 -8.58 4.08
CA GLU A 93 33.27 -9.16 4.58
C GLU A 93 33.30 -9.21 6.12
N ALA A 94 32.84 -8.16 6.80
CA ALA A 94 32.78 -8.12 8.26
C ALA A 94 31.88 -9.21 8.87
N TYR A 95 30.88 -9.68 8.13
CA TYR A 95 29.97 -10.75 8.56
C TYR A 95 30.25 -12.11 7.89
N GLY A 96 31.32 -12.22 7.08
CA GLY A 96 31.62 -13.45 6.34
C GLY A 96 30.60 -13.81 5.27
N LEU A 97 29.87 -12.82 4.76
CA LEU A 97 28.84 -12.96 3.74
C LEU A 97 29.40 -12.69 2.34
N THR A 98 28.70 -13.19 1.33
CA THR A 98 29.01 -13.06 -0.10
C THR A 98 27.76 -12.64 -0.89
N GLU A 99 27.92 -12.38 -2.18
CA GLU A 99 26.78 -12.11 -3.09
C GLU A 99 25.76 -13.26 -3.10
N ASN A 100 26.21 -14.51 -2.87
CA ASN A 100 25.33 -15.69 -2.82
C ASN A 100 24.39 -15.71 -1.61
N ASP A 101 24.68 -14.90 -0.59
CA ASP A 101 23.86 -14.79 0.62
C ASP A 101 22.73 -13.76 0.44
N ILE A 102 22.69 -13.04 -0.68
CA ILE A 102 21.61 -12.11 -1.00
C ILE A 102 20.39 -12.92 -1.46
N PRO A 103 19.23 -12.82 -0.77
CA PRO A 103 18.02 -13.50 -1.20
C PRO A 103 17.62 -13.08 -2.61
N SER A 104 17.32 -14.06 -3.46
CA SER A 104 16.92 -13.86 -4.87
C SER A 104 15.49 -13.31 -5.04
N GLY A 105 14.71 -13.28 -3.96
CA GLY A 105 13.36 -12.69 -3.94
C GLY A 105 13.41 -11.23 -3.49
N GLY A 106 12.95 -10.31 -4.35
CA GLY A 106 12.65 -8.95 -3.93
C GLY A 106 11.55 -9.00 -2.87
N GLY A 107 11.86 -8.59 -1.63
CA GLY A 107 10.96 -8.73 -0.48
C GLY A 107 9.68 -7.89 -0.53
N ARG A 108 9.41 -7.18 -1.63
CA ARG A 108 8.26 -6.28 -1.80
C ARG A 108 7.77 -6.37 -3.24
N GLN A 109 6.96 -7.38 -3.54
CA GLN A 109 6.38 -7.54 -4.87
C GLN A 109 5.23 -6.54 -5.06
N PRO A 110 5.04 -6.00 -6.28
CA PRO A 110 3.85 -5.22 -6.60
C PRO A 110 2.62 -6.12 -6.67
N PHE A 111 1.43 -5.51 -6.64
CA PHE A 111 0.15 -6.20 -6.78
C PHE A 111 0.10 -7.01 -8.09
N ASP A 112 -0.05 -8.32 -7.97
CA ASP A 112 0.03 -9.28 -9.06
C ASP A 112 -1.27 -10.09 -9.23
N ALA A 113 -1.23 -11.08 -10.13
CA ALA A 113 -2.38 -11.93 -10.44
C ALA A 113 -2.82 -12.80 -9.25
N ASP A 114 -1.89 -13.25 -8.40
CA ASP A 114 -2.19 -14.11 -7.26
C ASP A 114 -2.85 -13.31 -6.13
N ALA A 115 -2.34 -12.10 -5.86
CA ALA A 115 -2.98 -11.16 -4.95
C ALA A 115 -4.37 -10.76 -5.43
N LEU A 116 -4.54 -10.54 -6.74
CA LEU A 116 -5.84 -10.25 -7.34
C LEU A 116 -6.83 -11.41 -7.18
N ALA A 117 -6.40 -12.65 -7.40
CA ALA A 117 -7.24 -13.83 -7.18
C ALA A 117 -7.71 -13.93 -5.71
N CYS A 118 -6.84 -13.59 -4.76
CA CYS A 118 -7.20 -13.50 -3.35
C CYS A 118 -8.25 -12.41 -3.10
N VAL A 119 -8.09 -11.21 -3.67
CA VAL A 119 -9.07 -10.12 -3.58
C VAL A 119 -10.42 -10.56 -4.14
N GLU A 120 -10.46 -11.21 -5.29
CA GLU A 120 -11.70 -11.69 -5.91
C GLU A 120 -12.42 -12.76 -5.08
N ARG A 121 -11.66 -13.64 -4.43
CA ARG A 121 -12.20 -14.72 -3.59
C ARG A 121 -12.71 -14.21 -2.23
N TYR A 122 -11.95 -13.36 -1.56
CA TYR A 122 -12.25 -12.91 -0.21
C TYR A 122 -13.05 -11.61 -0.13
N ARG A 123 -13.09 -10.84 -1.23
CA ARG A 123 -13.85 -9.59 -1.38
C ARG A 123 -13.68 -8.64 -0.19
N PRO A 124 -12.44 -8.22 0.14
CA PRO A 124 -12.21 -7.24 1.19
C PRO A 124 -13.02 -5.95 0.93
N PRO A 125 -13.70 -5.36 1.94
CA PRO A 125 -14.50 -4.16 1.73
C PRO A 125 -13.70 -2.94 1.28
N VAL A 126 -12.42 -2.87 1.66
CA VAL A 126 -11.47 -1.85 1.20
C VAL A 126 -10.22 -2.54 0.66
N VAL A 127 -9.78 -2.11 -0.52
CA VAL A 127 -8.44 -2.44 -1.05
C VAL A 127 -7.68 -1.14 -1.19
N SER A 128 -6.57 -1.02 -0.47
CA SER A 128 -5.73 0.17 -0.54
C SER A 128 -4.43 -0.09 -1.30
N PHE A 129 -3.98 0.91 -2.03
CA PHE A 129 -2.72 0.89 -2.74
C PHE A 129 -1.76 1.96 -2.21
N HIS A 130 -0.48 1.61 -2.20
CA HIS A 130 0.60 2.56 -1.98
C HIS A 130 1.46 2.64 -3.24
N PHE A 131 2.03 3.81 -3.52
CA PHE A 131 2.76 4.12 -4.78
C PHE A 131 1.87 4.19 -6.03
N GLY A 132 0.64 4.71 -5.89
CA GLY A 132 -0.30 4.91 -7.00
C GLY A 132 -1.41 3.86 -7.06
N LEU A 133 -1.76 3.43 -8.27
CA LEU A 133 -2.79 2.43 -8.55
C LEU A 133 -2.21 1.31 -9.42
N PRO A 134 -2.75 0.08 -9.36
CA PRO A 134 -2.32 -1.01 -10.22
C PRO A 134 -2.71 -0.74 -11.68
N ALA A 135 -2.34 -1.65 -12.58
CA ALA A 135 -2.76 -1.58 -13.98
C ALA A 135 -4.31 -1.47 -14.08
N PRO A 136 -4.85 -0.68 -15.03
CA PRO A 136 -6.29 -0.41 -15.13
C PRO A 136 -7.17 -1.67 -15.15
N GLU A 137 -6.72 -2.73 -15.80
CA GLU A 137 -7.41 -4.02 -15.86
C GLU A 137 -7.51 -4.71 -14.49
N TYR A 138 -6.47 -4.59 -13.66
CA TYR A 138 -6.48 -5.13 -12.29
C TYR A 138 -7.36 -4.26 -11.39
N LEU A 139 -7.25 -2.94 -11.54
CA LEU A 139 -8.10 -2.01 -10.80
C LEU A 139 -9.59 -2.27 -11.06
N GLN A 140 -9.99 -2.44 -12.32
CA GLN A 140 -11.37 -2.75 -12.69
C GLN A 140 -11.87 -4.03 -12.04
N ARG A 141 -11.05 -5.09 -12.03
CA ARG A 141 -11.38 -6.37 -11.38
C ARG A 141 -11.50 -6.24 -9.87
N VAL A 142 -10.62 -5.47 -9.23
CA VAL A 142 -10.75 -5.13 -7.80
C VAL A 142 -12.09 -4.42 -7.54
N LYS A 143 -12.43 -3.39 -8.32
CA LYS A 143 -13.71 -2.66 -8.16
C LYS A 143 -14.93 -3.57 -8.40
N ALA A 144 -14.84 -4.52 -9.33
CA ALA A 144 -15.90 -5.49 -9.59
C ALA A 144 -16.20 -6.43 -8.40
N THR A 145 -15.30 -6.53 -7.42
CA THR A 145 -15.56 -7.26 -6.17
C THR A 145 -16.54 -6.53 -5.23
N GLY A 146 -16.73 -5.21 -5.43
CA GLY A 146 -17.49 -4.32 -4.57
C GLY A 146 -16.63 -3.50 -3.57
N ALA A 147 -15.31 -3.72 -3.57
CA ALA A 147 -14.36 -3.00 -2.73
C ALA A 147 -14.32 -1.49 -3.05
N GLU A 148 -14.19 -0.66 -2.02
CA GLU A 148 -13.71 0.70 -2.21
C GLU A 148 -12.19 0.69 -2.40
N VAL A 149 -11.71 1.39 -3.42
CA VAL A 149 -10.27 1.49 -3.71
C VAL A 149 -9.72 2.77 -3.09
N TRP A 150 -8.77 2.61 -2.19
CA TRP A 150 -8.12 3.73 -1.51
C TRP A 150 -6.68 3.84 -1.97
N SER A 151 -6.10 5.03 -2.07
CA SER A 151 -4.66 5.15 -2.39
C SER A 151 -4.03 6.39 -1.77
N SER A 152 -2.72 6.33 -1.55
CA SER A 152 -1.95 7.40 -0.91
C SER A 152 -1.47 8.45 -1.91
N ALA A 153 -1.62 9.72 -1.56
CA ALA A 153 -1.06 10.85 -2.29
C ALA A 153 -0.19 11.69 -1.35
N THR A 154 0.94 12.17 -1.86
CA THR A 154 1.87 13.06 -1.15
C THR A 154 1.79 14.50 -1.62
N THR A 155 1.12 14.74 -2.76
CA THR A 155 0.84 16.07 -3.33
C THR A 155 -0.61 16.18 -3.82
N VAL A 156 -1.04 17.40 -4.14
CA VAL A 156 -2.38 17.65 -4.70
C VAL A 156 -2.51 17.05 -6.10
N GLU A 157 -1.45 17.12 -6.90
CA GLU A 157 -1.42 16.56 -8.26
C GLU A 157 -1.62 15.04 -8.22
N GLU A 158 -1.00 14.36 -7.26
CA GLU A 158 -1.22 12.92 -7.04
C GLU A 158 -2.66 12.63 -6.60
N ALA A 159 -3.23 13.45 -5.72
CA ALA A 159 -4.63 13.30 -5.29
C ALA A 159 -5.61 13.44 -6.46
N VAL A 160 -5.42 14.45 -7.32
CA VAL A 160 -6.22 14.66 -8.54
C VAL A 160 -6.07 13.48 -9.49
N TRP A 161 -4.84 13.00 -9.69
CA TRP A 161 -4.59 11.85 -10.55
C TRP A 161 -5.30 10.61 -10.02
N LEU A 162 -5.25 10.33 -8.71
CA LEU A 162 -5.94 9.18 -8.11
C LEU A 162 -7.45 9.24 -8.30
N GLU A 163 -8.06 10.41 -8.08
CA GLU A 163 -9.50 10.62 -8.30
C GLU A 163 -9.87 10.34 -9.77
N GLN A 164 -9.14 10.92 -10.71
CA GLN A 164 -9.38 10.76 -12.16
C GLN A 164 -9.17 9.31 -12.65
N ASN A 165 -8.32 8.54 -11.96
CA ASN A 165 -7.99 7.17 -12.33
C ASN A 165 -8.76 6.13 -11.49
N GLY A 166 -9.76 6.56 -10.71
CA GLY A 166 -10.76 5.66 -10.14
C GLY A 166 -10.52 5.23 -8.68
N ALA A 167 -9.69 5.93 -7.92
CA ALA A 167 -9.67 5.82 -6.47
C ALA A 167 -10.96 6.41 -5.88
N ASP A 168 -11.55 5.71 -4.91
CA ASP A 168 -12.76 6.14 -4.21
C ASP A 168 -12.41 7.01 -2.98
N VAL A 169 -11.20 6.85 -2.43
CA VAL A 169 -10.65 7.66 -1.32
C VAL A 169 -9.16 7.93 -1.53
N VAL A 170 -8.74 9.16 -1.29
CA VAL A 170 -7.34 9.57 -1.25
C VAL A 170 -6.87 9.68 0.21
N ILE A 171 -5.74 9.03 0.51
CA ILE A 171 -5.04 9.11 1.79
C ILE A 171 -3.95 10.17 1.65
N ALA A 172 -4.16 11.34 2.26
CA ALA A 172 -3.15 12.40 2.30
C ALA A 172 -1.98 11.98 3.20
N GLN A 173 -0.85 11.58 2.60
CA GLN A 173 0.35 11.16 3.31
C GLN A 173 1.36 12.30 3.32
N ALA A 174 1.41 13.04 4.42
CA ALA A 174 2.37 14.13 4.60
C ALA A 174 3.76 13.66 5.04
N TRP A 175 4.75 14.55 5.04
CA TRP A 175 6.15 14.24 5.39
C TRP A 175 6.30 13.62 6.79
N GLU A 176 5.44 14.00 7.74
CA GLU A 176 5.45 13.49 9.12
C GLU A 176 5.14 11.99 9.21
N ALA A 177 4.57 11.39 8.15
CA ALA A 177 4.26 9.97 8.14
C ALA A 177 5.53 9.11 8.14
N GLY A 178 5.56 8.08 8.98
CA GLY A 178 6.62 7.07 8.98
C GLY A 178 6.53 6.10 7.79
N GLY A 179 7.59 5.32 7.59
CA GLY A 179 7.67 4.32 6.52
C GLY A 179 8.01 4.92 5.15
N HIS A 180 7.57 4.26 4.08
CA HIS A 180 7.85 4.72 2.72
C HIS A 180 7.02 5.96 2.37
N ARG A 181 7.60 6.83 1.54
CA ARG A 181 6.87 7.91 0.88
C ARG A 181 6.11 7.35 -0.32
N GLY A 182 4.78 7.53 -0.32
CA GLY A 182 3.85 6.94 -1.28
C GLY A 182 3.77 7.64 -2.64
N TRP A 183 4.74 8.51 -2.95
CA TRP A 183 4.83 9.26 -4.20
C TRP A 183 4.91 8.36 -5.44
N PHE A 184 4.44 8.86 -6.58
CA PHE A 184 4.47 8.11 -7.84
C PHE A 184 4.50 8.98 -9.10
N LEU A 185 4.11 10.26 -9.04
CA LEU A 185 4.17 11.16 -10.21
C LEU A 185 5.51 11.89 -10.31
N ASN A 186 6.03 12.35 -9.17
CA ASN A 186 7.28 13.10 -9.09
C ASN A 186 8.25 12.41 -8.11
N ARG A 187 9.54 12.42 -8.43
CA ARG A 187 10.62 11.89 -7.58
C ARG A 187 11.42 12.97 -6.85
N ASN A 188 10.99 14.23 -6.94
CA ASN A 188 11.60 15.33 -6.19
C ASN A 188 11.11 15.31 -4.73
N PRO A 189 11.97 15.03 -3.72
CA PRO A 189 11.55 14.95 -2.33
C PRO A 189 10.99 16.29 -1.82
N ASP A 190 11.47 17.40 -2.36
CA ASP A 190 11.10 18.74 -1.94
C ASP A 190 9.69 19.15 -2.40
N SER A 191 9.03 18.37 -3.26
CA SER A 191 7.66 18.66 -3.71
C SER A 191 6.59 18.26 -2.68
N GLN A 192 6.98 17.61 -1.58
CA GLN A 192 6.06 17.07 -0.61
C GLN A 192 5.77 18.09 0.50
N SER A 193 4.56 18.04 1.05
CA SER A 193 4.09 18.99 2.06
C SER A 193 3.91 18.32 3.43
N GLY A 194 4.06 19.12 4.49
CA GLY A 194 3.63 18.74 5.83
C GLY A 194 2.10 18.66 5.94
N LEU A 195 1.59 17.96 6.96
CA LEU A 195 0.17 17.60 7.07
C LEU A 195 -0.74 18.82 7.09
N PHE A 196 -0.30 19.86 7.80
CA PHE A 196 -1.02 21.12 7.94
C PHE A 196 -1.26 21.82 6.60
N ALA A 197 -0.32 21.68 5.65
CA ALA A 197 -0.44 22.27 4.33
C ALA A 197 -1.14 21.33 3.34
N LEU A 198 -0.83 20.03 3.36
CA LEU A 198 -1.36 19.05 2.40
C LEU A 198 -2.86 18.81 2.57
N LEU A 199 -3.33 18.66 3.80
CA LEU A 199 -4.72 18.26 4.08
C LEU A 199 -5.78 19.28 3.62
N PRO A 200 -5.62 20.60 3.83
CA PRO A 200 -6.58 21.59 3.33
C PRO A 200 -6.33 21.99 1.86
N ALA A 201 -5.23 21.54 1.24
CA ALA A 201 -4.88 21.95 -0.10
C ALA A 201 -5.94 21.53 -1.11
N ARG A 202 -6.20 22.41 -2.07
CA ARG A 202 -7.12 22.15 -3.18
C ARG A 202 -6.37 22.27 -4.49
N PRO A 203 -6.81 21.56 -5.54
CA PRO A 203 -6.33 21.84 -6.88
C PRO A 203 -6.54 23.32 -7.16
N CYS A 204 -5.48 24.04 -7.55
CA CYS A 204 -5.65 25.39 -8.06
C CYS A 204 -6.58 25.29 -9.28
N ALA A 205 -7.76 25.91 -9.19
CA ALA A 205 -8.58 26.11 -10.38
C ALA A 205 -7.76 27.04 -11.30
N CYS A 206 -7.17 26.49 -12.37
CA CYS A 206 -6.69 27.35 -13.44
C CYS A 206 -7.90 28.13 -13.96
N PRO A 207 -7.88 29.47 -13.98
CA PRO A 207 -8.89 30.20 -14.74
C PRO A 207 -8.76 29.76 -16.20
N SER A 208 -9.87 29.25 -16.73
CA SER A 208 -10.07 28.95 -18.15
C SER A 208 -9.81 30.16 -19.03
#